data_AF-A0A833GP73-F1
#
_entry.id   AF-A0A833GP73-F1
#
_cell.length_a   1.000
_cell.length_b   1.000
_cell.length_c   1.000
_cell.angle_alpha   90.00
_cell.angle_beta   90.00
_cell.angle_gamma   90.00
#
_symmetry.space_group_name_H-M   'P 1'
#
loop_
_entity.id
_entity.type
_entity.pdbx_description
1 polymer ?
#
loop_
_entity_poly.entity_id
_entity_poly.type
_entity_poly.pdbx_seq_one_letter_code
_entity_poly.pdbx_strand_id
1 'polypeptide(L)'
;FLPVGALNALRREATERLEAARLASHPRPPRAAPAPNPVPYPQDELTYLGNVFNAKARAFYEKHGVRLIEEAYEAGNEKGMVSLMITRHCLRYSFNLCPKEVKHLKPDPMTLVNGSEKLILKFDCKACEMHVVGKMKKGVKLNLGTIRPA
;
A
#
# COMPACT_ATOMS: atom_id res chain seq x y z
N PHE A 1 -5.59 -50.94 -7.39
CA PHE A 1 -5.62 -49.71 -8.22
C PHE A 1 -6.64 -48.75 -7.62
N LEU A 2 -6.25 -47.50 -7.35
CA LEU A 2 -7.17 -46.44 -6.91
C LEU A 2 -7.44 -45.51 -8.10
N PRO A 3 -8.68 -45.38 -8.59
CA PRO A 3 -8.98 -44.49 -9.71
C PRO A 3 -8.65 -43.04 -9.35
N VAL A 4 -7.91 -42.37 -10.22
CA VAL A 4 -7.53 -40.95 -10.06
C VAL A 4 -8.78 -40.07 -9.85
N GLY A 5 -9.91 -40.41 -10.48
CA GLY A 5 -11.19 -39.72 -10.30
C GLY A 5 -11.71 -39.77 -8.85
N ALA A 6 -11.61 -40.93 -8.19
CA ALA A 6 -12.03 -41.10 -6.80
C ALA A 6 -11.12 -40.32 -5.84
N LEU A 7 -9.81 -40.34 -6.09
CA LEU A 7 -8.85 -39.56 -5.29
C LEU A 7 -9.11 -38.04 -5.41
N ASN A 8 -9.41 -37.56 -6.61
CA ASN A 8 -9.72 -36.15 -6.83
C ASN A 8 -11.05 -35.73 -6.18
N ALA A 9 -12.04 -36.63 -6.13
CA ALA A 9 -13.30 -36.38 -5.44
C ALA A 9 -13.09 -36.24 -3.92
N LEU A 10 -12.37 -37.19 -3.31
CA LEU A 10 -12.01 -37.14 -1.88
C LEU A 10 -11.22 -35.88 -1.54
N ARG A 11 -10.30 -35.45 -2.41
CA ARG A 11 -9.53 -34.23 -2.21
C ARG A 11 -10.44 -32.99 -2.16
N ARG A 12 -11.40 -32.88 -3.08
CA ARG A 12 -12.34 -31.74 -3.09
C ARG A 12 -13.21 -31.72 -1.85
N GLU A 13 -13.81 -32.87 -1.50
CA GLU A 13 -14.67 -32.97 -0.32
C GLU A 13 -13.89 -32.64 0.98
N ALA A 14 -12.66 -33.14 1.10
CA ALA A 14 -11.82 -32.83 2.25
C ALA A 14 -11.50 -31.33 2.34
N THR A 15 -11.17 -30.67 1.22
CA THR A 15 -10.91 -29.23 1.18
C THR A 15 -12.16 -28.43 1.54
N GLU A 16 -13.32 -28.76 0.97
CA GLU A 16 -14.59 -28.08 1.26
C GLU A 16 -14.94 -28.18 2.75
N ARG A 17 -14.80 -29.38 3.33
CA ARG A 17 -15.06 -29.59 4.77
C ARG A 17 -14.06 -28.85 5.65
N LEU A 18 -12.80 -28.78 5.25
CA LEU A 18 -11.77 -28.04 5.98
C LEU A 18 -12.02 -26.53 5.95
N GLU A 19 -12.42 -25.99 4.79
CA GLU A 19 -12.77 -24.57 4.66
C GLU A 19 -13.98 -24.21 5.50
N ALA A 20 -15.04 -25.03 5.45
CA ALA A 20 -16.23 -24.85 6.29
C ALA A 20 -15.89 -24.90 7.78
N ALA A 21 -15.08 -25.88 8.21
CA ALA A 21 -14.63 -25.98 9.59
C ALA A 21 -13.81 -24.76 10.01
N ARG A 22 -12.86 -24.31 9.17
CA ARG A 22 -12.04 -23.11 9.44
C ARG A 22 -12.90 -21.85 9.59
N LEU A 23 -13.93 -21.67 8.75
CA LEU A 23 -14.83 -20.53 8.83
C LEU A 23 -15.70 -20.58 10.09
N ALA A 24 -16.24 -21.75 10.42
CA ALA A 24 -17.03 -21.96 11.63
C ALA A 24 -16.19 -21.78 12.91
N SER A 25 -14.92 -22.18 12.87
CA SER A 25 -13.99 -22.10 13.99
C SER A 25 -13.20 -20.78 14.04
N HIS A 26 -13.47 -19.81 13.17
CA HIS A 26 -12.79 -18.53 13.19
C HIS A 26 -13.54 -17.56 14.11
N PRO A 27 -13.18 -17.42 15.40
CA PRO A 27 -13.79 -16.41 16.26
C PRO A 27 -13.45 -15.04 15.70
N ARG A 28 -14.46 -14.27 15.29
CA ARG A 28 -14.24 -12.86 15.00
C ARG A 28 -13.98 -12.14 16.32
N PRO A 29 -12.82 -11.51 16.52
CA PRO A 29 -12.59 -10.73 17.72
C PRO A 29 -13.67 -9.62 17.78
N PRO A 30 -14.24 -9.36 18.98
CA PRO A 30 -15.15 -8.24 19.14
C PRO A 30 -14.42 -6.94 18.83
N ARG A 31 -15.18 -5.93 18.39
CA ARG A 31 -14.62 -4.60 18.15
C ARG A 31 -14.05 -4.06 19.47
N ALA A 32 -12.78 -3.66 19.46
CA ALA A 32 -12.17 -3.04 20.63
C ALA A 32 -12.86 -1.71 20.96
N ALA A 33 -13.04 -1.45 22.25
CA ALA A 33 -13.48 -0.15 22.72
C ALA A 33 -12.37 0.89 22.42
N PRO A 34 -12.71 2.07 21.87
CA PRO A 34 -11.74 3.14 21.69
C PRO A 34 -11.11 3.53 23.04
N ALA A 35 -9.81 3.86 23.03
CA ALA A 35 -9.14 4.39 24.20
C ALA A 35 -9.79 5.71 24.65
N PRO A 36 -9.84 5.99 25.98
CA PRO A 36 -10.48 7.19 26.51
C PRO A 36 -9.78 8.47 26.05
N ASN A 37 -8.45 8.44 25.99
CA ASN A 37 -7.63 9.54 25.47
C ASN A 37 -7.08 9.17 24.09
N PRO A 38 -7.17 10.07 23.10
CA PRO A 38 -6.51 9.87 21.81
C PRO A 38 -5.00 9.81 22.01
N VAL A 39 -4.38 8.75 21.48
CA VAL A 39 -2.92 8.66 21.47
C VAL A 39 -2.40 9.65 20.41
N PRO A 40 -1.35 10.44 20.68
CA PRO A 40 -0.76 11.32 19.67
C PRO A 40 -0.27 10.52 18.45
N TYR A 41 -0.52 11.04 17.25
CA TYR A 41 0.05 10.47 16.03
C TYR A 41 1.56 10.76 16.00
N PRO A 42 2.41 9.87 15.44
CA PRO A 42 3.87 10.04 15.50
C PRO A 42 4.39 11.26 14.72
N GLN A 43 3.60 11.79 13.78
CA GLN A 43 3.93 12.96 12.97
C GLN A 43 2.93 14.09 13.24
N ASP A 44 3.42 15.31 13.39
CA ASP A 44 2.58 16.50 13.56
C ASP A 44 2.05 17.06 12.25
N GLU A 45 2.65 16.65 11.13
CA GLU A 45 2.36 17.15 9.79
C GLU A 45 2.28 15.98 8.81
N LEU A 46 1.24 15.99 7.97
CA LEU A 46 1.01 15.02 6.93
C LEU A 46 0.94 15.73 5.58
N THR A 47 1.84 15.34 4.69
CA THR A 47 1.78 15.73 3.28
C THR A 47 0.77 14.86 2.54
N TYR A 48 0.65 15.06 1.21
CA TYR A 48 -0.15 14.20 0.34
C TYR A 48 0.09 12.69 0.52
N LEU A 49 1.28 12.29 1.00
CA LEU A 49 1.63 10.89 1.31
C LEU A 49 0.84 10.29 2.49
N GLY A 50 0.22 11.13 3.31
CA GLY A 50 -0.64 10.72 4.43
C GLY A 50 -1.99 10.13 4.01
N ASN A 51 -2.33 10.16 2.71
CA ASN A 51 -3.55 9.59 2.14
C ASN A 51 -4.84 10.08 2.84
N VAL A 52 -4.86 11.33 3.31
CA VAL A 52 -6.03 11.92 3.96
C VAL A 52 -7.03 12.40 2.91
N PHE A 53 -7.94 11.52 2.51
CA PHE A 53 -8.84 11.79 1.38
C PHE A 53 -10.23 12.34 1.78
N ASN A 54 -10.74 12.00 2.96
CA ASN A 54 -12.11 12.36 3.36
C ASN A 54 -12.17 13.02 4.74
N ALA A 55 -13.31 13.67 5.04
CA ALA A 55 -13.51 14.41 6.28
C ALA A 55 -13.37 13.54 7.55
N LYS A 56 -13.75 12.25 7.49
CA LYS A 56 -13.60 11.34 8.64
C LYS A 56 -12.13 11.03 8.92
N ALA A 57 -11.32 10.86 7.88
CA ALA A 57 -9.88 10.69 8.02
C ALA A 57 -9.22 11.95 8.58
N ARG A 58 -9.61 13.14 8.09
CA ARG A 58 -9.12 14.42 8.62
C ARG A 58 -9.43 14.58 10.11
N ALA A 59 -10.68 14.39 10.50
CA ALA A 59 -11.09 14.45 11.91
C ALA A 59 -10.36 13.41 12.79
N PHE A 60 -10.02 12.24 12.25
CA PHE A 60 -9.21 11.26 12.96
C PHE A 60 -7.81 11.81 13.26
N TYR A 61 -7.09 12.33 12.25
CA TYR A 61 -5.73 12.83 12.45
C TYR A 61 -5.68 14.07 13.35
N GLU A 62 -6.62 15.01 13.19
CA GLU A 62 -6.75 16.19 14.07
C GLU A 62 -6.99 15.78 15.53
N LYS A 63 -7.86 14.79 15.77
CA LYS A 63 -8.08 14.22 17.11
C LYS A 63 -6.82 13.62 17.73
N HIS A 64 -5.85 13.19 16.91
CA HIS A 64 -4.58 12.62 17.35
C HIS A 64 -3.43 13.65 17.28
N GLY A 65 -3.74 14.95 17.18
CA GLY A 65 -2.77 16.03 17.34
C GLY A 65 -2.04 16.47 16.07
N VAL A 66 -2.39 15.93 14.90
CA VAL A 66 -1.81 16.38 13.62
C VAL A 66 -2.36 17.77 13.29
N ARG A 67 -1.46 18.73 13.03
CA ARG A 67 -1.78 20.15 12.87
C ARG A 67 -1.87 20.58 11.40
N LEU A 68 -0.93 20.11 10.58
CA LEU A 68 -0.92 20.39 9.13
C LEU A 68 -1.26 19.10 8.39
N ILE A 69 -2.34 19.10 7.63
CA ILE A 69 -2.79 17.93 6.88
C ILE A 69 -3.14 18.36 5.46
N GLU A 70 -2.26 18.03 4.54
CA GLU A 70 -2.51 18.14 3.10
C GLU A 70 -3.55 17.10 2.66
N GLU A 71 -4.24 17.40 1.56
CA GLU A 71 -5.15 16.44 0.95
C GLU A 71 -4.37 15.30 0.30
N ALA A 72 -4.95 14.10 0.31
CA ALA A 72 -4.42 12.97 -0.45
C ALA A 72 -4.20 13.37 -1.92
N TYR A 73 -3.18 12.79 -2.55
CA TYR A 73 -2.83 13.08 -3.93
C TYR A 73 -4.03 12.97 -4.88
N GLU A 74 -4.88 11.95 -4.65
CA GLU A 74 -6.07 11.64 -5.42
C GLU A 74 -7.17 12.70 -5.36
N ALA A 75 -7.12 13.65 -4.41
CA ALA A 75 -8.02 14.79 -4.38
C ALA A 75 -7.74 15.80 -5.52
N GLY A 76 -6.58 15.70 -6.19
CA GLY A 76 -6.29 16.41 -7.43
C GLY A 76 -5.69 17.82 -7.26
N ASN A 77 -5.31 18.20 -6.03
CA ASN A 77 -4.62 19.46 -5.76
C ASN A 77 -3.17 19.45 -6.24
N GLU A 78 -2.51 18.29 -6.15
CA GLU A 78 -1.15 18.07 -6.65
C GLU A 78 -1.19 17.54 -8.10
N LYS A 79 -0.70 18.34 -9.06
CA LYS A 79 -0.78 18.03 -10.50
C LYS A 79 0.56 17.62 -11.12
N GLY A 80 1.61 17.51 -10.30
CA GLY A 80 2.99 17.26 -10.71
C GLY A 80 3.35 15.78 -10.87
N MET A 81 4.61 15.54 -11.23
CA MET A 81 5.25 14.23 -11.06
C MET A 81 5.73 14.10 -9.62
N VAL A 82 5.02 13.28 -8.84
CA VAL A 82 5.29 13.10 -7.41
C VAL A 82 5.64 11.65 -7.10
N SER A 83 6.21 11.40 -5.93
CA SER A 83 6.46 10.03 -5.46
C SER A 83 5.13 9.40 -5.09
N LEU A 84 4.72 8.38 -5.85
CA LEU A 84 3.48 7.61 -5.63
C LEU A 84 3.72 6.42 -4.71
N MET A 85 4.95 5.92 -4.67
CA MET A 85 5.35 4.81 -3.83
C MET A 85 6.80 4.97 -3.41
N ILE A 86 7.06 4.80 -2.12
CA ILE A 86 8.39 4.74 -1.53
C ILE A 86 8.59 3.32 -1.02
N THR A 87 9.66 2.67 -1.44
CA THR A 87 9.95 1.29 -1.05
C THR A 87 11.41 1.12 -0.68
N ARG A 88 11.64 0.24 0.32
CA ARG A 88 12.99 -0.21 0.70
C ARG A 88 13.55 -1.26 -0.25
N HIS A 89 12.68 -1.95 -1.00
CA HIS A 89 13.12 -2.86 -2.04
C HIS A 89 13.71 -2.05 -3.21
N CYS A 90 15.01 -2.21 -3.45
CA CYS A 90 15.76 -1.39 -4.39
C CYS A 90 16.20 -2.21 -5.60
N LEU A 91 15.69 -1.89 -6.79
CA LEU A 91 16.06 -2.60 -8.02
C LEU A 91 17.56 -2.46 -8.36
N ARG A 92 18.18 -1.31 -8.03
CA ARG A 92 19.64 -1.18 -8.18
C ARG A 92 20.38 -2.21 -7.36
N TYR A 93 19.94 -2.49 -6.13
CA TYR A 93 20.53 -3.55 -5.33
C TYR A 93 20.29 -4.92 -5.96
N SER A 94 19.05 -5.23 -6.36
CA SER A 94 18.70 -6.51 -6.98
C SER A 94 19.43 -6.81 -8.29
N PHE A 95 19.88 -5.78 -9.02
CA PHE A 95 20.63 -5.93 -10.26
C PHE A 95 22.14 -5.71 -10.11
N ASN A 96 22.67 -5.69 -8.88
CA ASN A 96 24.09 -5.43 -8.58
C ASN A 96 24.58 -4.05 -9.09
N LEU A 97 23.67 -3.10 -9.17
CA LEU A 97 23.90 -1.71 -9.58
C LEU A 97 23.89 -0.73 -8.41
N CYS A 98 24.05 -1.20 -7.17
CA CYS A 98 24.03 -0.34 -5.99
C CYS A 98 25.37 0.39 -5.82
N PRO A 99 25.41 1.74 -5.80
CA PRO A 99 26.64 2.49 -5.57
C PRO A 99 27.27 2.28 -4.19
N LYS A 100 26.51 1.75 -3.23
CA LYS A 100 27.02 1.36 -1.91
C LYS A 100 27.83 0.07 -1.95
N GLU A 101 27.45 -0.86 -2.83
CA GLU A 101 28.12 -2.16 -2.98
C GLU A 101 29.30 -2.06 -3.96
N VAL A 102 29.11 -1.33 -5.07
CA VAL A 102 30.10 -1.19 -6.13
C VAL A 102 30.60 0.25 -6.17
N LYS A 103 31.84 0.46 -5.74
CA LYS A 103 32.48 1.79 -5.76
C LYS A 103 32.62 2.29 -7.20
N HIS A 104 32.45 3.61 -7.39
CA HIS A 104 32.56 4.32 -8.67
C HIS A 104 31.51 3.96 -9.74
N LEU A 105 30.46 3.23 -9.36
CA LEU A 105 29.35 2.96 -10.28
C LEU A 105 28.42 4.18 -10.39
N LYS A 106 28.13 4.60 -11.63
CA LYS A 106 27.06 5.57 -11.95
C LYS A 106 25.93 4.82 -12.65
N PRO A 107 24.90 4.35 -11.91
CA PRO A 107 23.83 3.58 -12.51
C PRO A 107 22.93 4.49 -13.36
N ASP A 108 22.56 4.01 -14.52
CA ASP A 108 21.65 4.72 -15.42
C ASP A 108 20.28 4.99 -14.78
N PRO A 109 19.55 6.02 -15.26
CA PRO A 109 18.16 6.22 -14.90
C PRO A 109 17.32 4.99 -15.28
N MET A 110 16.40 4.61 -14.40
CA MET A 110 15.50 3.48 -14.64
C MET A 110 14.05 3.95 -14.71
N THR A 111 13.24 3.24 -15.50
CA THR A 111 11.80 3.46 -15.57
C THR A 111 11.07 2.13 -15.45
N LEU A 112 9.88 2.17 -14.85
CA LEU A 112 8.97 1.04 -14.79
C LEU A 112 7.86 1.26 -15.82
N VAL A 113 7.61 0.24 -16.64
CA VAL A 113 6.59 0.30 -17.69
C VAL A 113 5.47 -0.66 -17.33
N ASN A 114 4.24 -0.15 -17.25
CA ASN A 114 3.04 -0.94 -17.01
C ASN A 114 2.00 -0.61 -18.09
N GLY A 115 1.92 -1.45 -19.13
CA GLY A 115 1.12 -1.18 -20.32
C GLY A 115 1.55 0.13 -21.00
N SER A 116 0.66 1.13 -21.02
CA SER A 116 0.94 2.47 -21.58
C SER A 116 1.55 3.46 -20.59
N GLU A 117 1.72 3.08 -19.33
CA GLU A 117 2.31 3.95 -18.30
C GLU A 117 3.82 3.80 -18.25
N LYS A 118 4.50 4.94 -18.14
CA LYS A 118 5.92 5.03 -17.82
C LYS A 118 6.08 5.77 -16.50
N LEU A 119 6.61 5.08 -15.50
CA LEU A 119 6.91 5.60 -14.17
C LEU A 119 8.43 5.76 -14.04
N ILE A 120 8.88 6.85 -13.46
CA ILE A 120 10.30 7.14 -13.27
C ILE A 120 10.73 6.59 -11.93
N LEU A 121 11.86 5.88 -11.89
CA LEU A 121 12.45 5.42 -10.63
C LEU A 121 13.51 6.41 -10.18
N LYS A 122 13.29 7.02 -9.01
CA LYS A 122 14.30 7.81 -8.31
C LYS A 122 14.86 6.98 -7.16
N PHE A 123 16.16 7.05 -6.92
CA PHE A 123 16.83 6.27 -5.89
C PHE A 123 17.50 7.22 -4.90
N ASP A 124 17.05 7.19 -3.65
CA ASP A 124 17.76 7.79 -2.53
C ASP A 124 18.67 6.73 -1.91
N CYS A 125 19.91 6.71 -2.38
CA CYS A 125 20.91 5.79 -1.85
C CYS A 125 21.24 6.08 -0.38
N LYS A 126 21.11 7.33 0.11
CA LYS A 126 21.41 7.66 1.51
C LYS A 126 20.40 7.02 2.44
N ALA A 127 19.11 7.21 2.17
CA ALA A 127 18.01 6.62 2.93
C ALA A 127 17.76 5.13 2.62
N CYS A 128 18.38 4.57 1.56
CA CYS A 128 18.07 3.25 1.01
C CYS A 128 16.60 3.12 0.58
N GLU A 129 16.15 4.07 -0.23
CA GLU A 129 14.77 4.12 -0.72
C GLU A 129 14.74 4.22 -2.25
N MET A 130 13.79 3.51 -2.85
CA MET A 130 13.40 3.67 -4.24
C MET A 130 12.02 4.32 -4.28
N HIS A 131 11.93 5.40 -5.03
CA HIS A 131 10.75 6.20 -5.24
C HIS A 131 10.21 5.94 -6.64
N VAL A 132 8.97 5.48 -6.72
CA VAL A 132 8.23 5.34 -7.97
C VAL A 132 7.49 6.63 -8.23
N VAL A 133 7.98 7.40 -9.18
CA VAL A 133 7.48 8.74 -9.50
C VAL A 133 6.56 8.65 -10.71
N GLY A 134 5.37 9.23 -10.57
CA GLY A 134 4.35 9.22 -11.62
C GLY A 134 3.42 10.42 -11.55
N LYS A 135 2.48 10.45 -12.49
CA LYS A 135 1.43 11.46 -12.59
C LYS A 135 0.07 10.80 -12.55
N MET A 136 -0.94 11.51 -12.03
CA MET A 136 -2.30 10.99 -12.01
C MET A 136 -2.84 10.80 -13.44
N LYS A 137 -3.55 9.70 -13.66
CA LYS A 137 -4.26 9.46 -14.93
C LYS A 137 -5.48 10.36 -15.02
N LYS A 138 -5.76 10.85 -16.23
CA LYS A 138 -7.03 11.52 -16.52
C LYS A 138 -8.17 10.50 -16.46
N GLY A 139 -9.23 10.81 -15.71
CA GLY A 139 -10.46 9.99 -15.67
C GLY A 139 -10.45 8.84 -14.65
N VAL A 140 -9.54 8.83 -13.67
CA VAL A 140 -9.61 7.89 -12.54
C VAL A 140 -10.86 8.21 -11.71
N LYS A 141 -11.81 7.27 -11.66
CA LYS A 141 -12.94 7.32 -10.74
C LYS A 141 -12.58 6.53 -9.49
N LEU A 142 -12.49 7.22 -8.35
CA LEU A 142 -12.28 6.58 -7.06
C LEU A 142 -13.62 6.04 -6.56
N ASN A 143 -13.73 4.72 -6.47
CA ASN A 143 -14.87 4.08 -5.83
C ASN A 143 -14.59 4.02 -4.32
N LEU A 144 -15.05 5.04 -3.61
CA LEU A 144 -15.13 5.02 -2.15
C LEU A 144 -16.25 4.03 -1.80
N GLY A 145 -15.89 2.77 -1.56
CA GLY A 145 -16.86 1.73 -1.20
C GLY A 145 -17.83 2.20 -0.11
N THR A 146 -19.06 1.69 -0.11
CA THR A 146 -20.07 2.06 0.88
C THR A 146 -19.61 1.69 2.28
N ILE A 147 -19.61 2.67 3.20
CA ILE A 147 -19.41 2.41 4.62
C ILE A 147 -20.55 1.50 5.09
N ARG A 148 -20.23 0.29 5.57
CA ARG A 148 -21.25 -0.56 6.19
C ARG A 148 -21.85 0.17 7.39
N PRO A 149 -23.19 0.25 7.51
CA PRO A 149 -23.81 0.80 8.71
C PRO A 149 -23.32 0.01 9.93
N ALA A 150 -23.15 0.74 11.04
CA ALA A 150 -22.63 0.23 12.30
C ALA A 150 -23.59 -0.76 12.96
#